data_AF-A0A392PZG4-F1
#
_entry.id   AF-A0A392PZG4-F1
#
_cell.length_a   1.000
_cell.length_b   1.000
_cell.length_c   1.000
_cell.angle_alpha   90.00
_cell.angle_beta   90.00
_cell.angle_gamma   90.00
#
_symmetry.space_group_name_H-M   'P 1'
#
loop_
_entity.id
_entity.type
_entity.pdbx_description
1 polymer ?
#
loop_
_entity_poly.entity_id
_entity_poly.type
_entity_poly.pdbx_seq_one_letter_code
_entity_poly.pdbx_strand_id
1 'polypeptide(L)'
;MNASDRFVANWLAKSFDFSIKLRDNKEPFNLQLKSTLTTIESLKFKIEDMYAFKYCKQIKIEKIAYYESYITLEGDSVGYDDATKKYIWKELGTDDNVESMFHSVEGDPAPLLEQN
;
A
#
# COMPACT_ATOMS: atom_id res chain seq x y z
N MET A 1 -19.45 2.35 22.56
CA MET A 1 -18.50 2.51 21.43
C MET A 1 -18.50 3.98 21.06
N ASN A 2 -17.39 4.69 21.31
CA ASN A 2 -17.29 6.11 20.97
C ASN A 2 -17.00 6.26 19.44
N ALA A 3 -17.03 7.49 18.93
CA ALA A 3 -16.82 7.77 17.51
C ALA A 3 -15.40 7.38 17.03
N SER A 4 -14.39 7.53 17.89
CA SER A 4 -13.01 7.14 17.63
C SER A 4 -12.84 5.61 17.55
N ASP A 5 -13.51 4.85 18.41
CA ASP A 5 -13.49 3.38 18.40
C ASP A 5 -14.15 2.85 17.11
N ARG A 6 -15.23 3.51 16.66
CA ARG A 6 -15.90 3.20 15.38
C ARG A 6 -15.03 3.56 14.19
N PHE A 7 -14.30 4.67 14.26
CA PHE A 7 -13.36 5.08 13.22
C PHE A 7 -12.21 4.07 13.10
N VAL A 8 -11.58 3.69 14.21
CA VAL A 8 -10.51 2.68 14.24
C VAL A 8 -11.02 1.33 13.75
N ALA A 9 -12.21 0.90 14.19
CA ALA A 9 -12.79 -0.38 13.75
C ALA A 9 -13.13 -0.38 12.24
N ASN A 10 -13.68 0.71 11.70
CA ASN A 10 -13.96 0.83 10.27
C ASN A 10 -12.68 0.95 9.44
N TRP A 11 -11.67 1.64 9.97
CA TRP A 11 -10.38 1.78 9.33
C TRP A 11 -9.63 0.45 9.25
N LEU A 12 -9.64 -0.34 10.32
CA LEU A 12 -9.09 -1.71 10.36
C LEU A 12 -9.82 -2.66 9.39
N ALA A 13 -11.10 -2.41 9.07
CA ALA A 13 -11.86 -3.26 8.15
C ALA A 13 -11.65 -2.91 6.66
N LYS A 14 -10.95 -1.82 6.35
CA LYS A 14 -10.80 -1.31 4.98
C LYS A 14 -9.88 -2.20 4.15
N SER A 15 -10.32 -2.49 2.93
CA SER A 15 -9.55 -3.25 1.94
C SER A 15 -8.97 -2.29 0.91
N PHE A 16 -7.72 -2.54 0.52
CA PHE A 16 -6.95 -1.73 -0.42
C PHE A 16 -6.42 -2.61 -1.54
N ASP A 17 -6.49 -2.13 -2.78
CA ASP A 17 -5.97 -2.82 -3.94
C ASP A 17 -4.46 -2.59 -4.08
N PHE A 18 -3.68 -3.65 -3.99
CA PHE A 18 -2.24 -3.63 -4.20
C PHE A 18 -1.86 -4.38 -5.48
N SER A 19 -0.91 -3.82 -6.23
CA SER A 19 -0.26 -4.52 -7.33
C SER A 19 1.06 -5.12 -6.85
N ILE A 20 1.14 -6.45 -6.82
CA ILE A 20 2.30 -7.17 -6.32
C ILE A 20 3.15 -7.66 -7.48
N LYS A 21 4.40 -7.22 -7.54
CA LYS A 21 5.39 -7.66 -8.54
C LYS A 21 6.47 -8.51 -7.88
N LEU A 22 6.53 -9.80 -8.24
CA LEU A 22 7.65 -10.67 -7.87
C LEU A 22 8.83 -10.40 -8.80
N ARG A 23 10.06 -10.45 -8.28
CA ARG A 23 11.29 -10.11 -9.02
C ARG A 23 11.43 -10.86 -10.34
N ASP A 24 11.05 -12.14 -10.36
CA ASP A 24 11.19 -13.02 -11.53
C ASP A 24 9.95 -13.07 -12.43
N ASN A 25 8.86 -12.40 -12.03
CA ASN A 25 7.62 -12.36 -12.82
C ASN A 25 7.57 -11.11 -13.70
N LYS A 26 7.22 -11.31 -14.98
CA LYS A 26 7.04 -10.21 -15.94
C LYS A 26 5.83 -9.34 -15.61
N GLU A 27 4.74 -9.96 -15.15
CA GLU A 27 3.48 -9.27 -14.88
C GLU A 27 3.19 -9.21 -13.38
N PRO A 28 2.78 -8.05 -12.85
CA PRO A 28 2.29 -7.96 -11.49
C PRO A 28 0.91 -8.62 -11.37
N PHE A 29 0.54 -8.99 -10.16
CA PHE A 29 -0.81 -9.48 -9.87
C PHE A 29 -1.45 -8.62 -8.80
N ASN A 30 -2.74 -8.32 -8.99
CA ASN A 30 -3.48 -7.48 -8.07
C ASN A 30 -4.11 -8.30 -6.95
N LEU A 31 -4.11 -7.75 -5.74
CA LEU A 31 -4.61 -8.41 -4.53
C LEU A 31 -5.21 -7.35 -3.59
N GLN A 32 -6.37 -7.67 -2.99
CA GLN A 32 -6.98 -6.85 -1.95
C GLN A 32 -6.43 -7.21 -0.57
N LEU A 33 -5.69 -6.29 0.03
CA LEU A 33 -5.13 -6.42 1.36
C LEU A 33 -5.91 -5.55 2.35
N LYS A 34 -6.05 -6.04 3.58
CA LYS A 34 -6.72 -5.30 4.66
C LYS A 34 -5.68 -4.68 5.59
N SER A 35 -6.00 -3.50 6.11
CA SER A 35 -5.21 -2.83 7.15
C SER A 35 -5.13 -3.62 8.46
N THR A 36 -5.95 -4.66 8.66
CA THR A 36 -5.75 -5.65 9.74
C THR A 36 -4.42 -6.42 9.64
N LEU A 37 -3.73 -6.40 8.49
CA LEU A 37 -2.42 -7.00 8.34
C LEU A 37 -1.37 -6.04 8.94
N THR A 38 -1.10 -6.18 10.24
CA THR A 38 -0.21 -5.26 10.96
C THR A 38 1.24 -5.75 11.03
N THR A 39 1.52 -7.00 10.65
CA THR A 39 2.87 -7.58 10.72
C THR A 39 3.41 -7.95 9.35
N ILE A 40 4.73 -7.89 9.20
CA ILE A 40 5.42 -8.32 7.98
C ILE A 40 5.11 -9.79 7.69
N GLU A 41 5.10 -10.62 8.72
CA GLU A 41 4.83 -12.04 8.57
C GLU A 41 3.41 -12.30 8.06
N SER A 42 2.41 -11.64 8.64
CA SER A 42 1.01 -11.79 8.20
C SER A 42 0.80 -11.29 6.77
N LEU A 43 1.44 -10.18 6.41
CA LEU A 43 1.44 -9.65 5.06
C LEU A 43 2.06 -10.63 4.06
N LYS A 44 3.26 -11.14 4.36
CA LYS A 44 3.96 -12.13 3.51
C LYS A 44 3.12 -13.39 3.35
N PHE A 45 2.64 -13.96 4.46
CA PHE A 45 1.81 -15.15 4.44
C PHE A 45 0.56 -14.96 3.59
N LYS A 46 -0.11 -13.80 3.70
CA LYS A 46 -1.30 -13.53 2.89
C LYS A 46 -0.98 -13.45 1.40
N ILE A 47 0.13 -12.82 1.02
CA ILE A 47 0.56 -12.74 -0.39
C ILE A 47 0.94 -14.13 -0.92
N GLU A 48 1.68 -14.92 -0.13
CA GLU A 48 2.06 -16.31 -0.46
C GLU A 48 0.83 -17.19 -0.70
N ASP A 49 -0.15 -17.14 0.21
CA ASP A 49 -1.40 -17.91 0.14
C ASP A 49 -2.24 -17.54 -1.10
N MET A 50 -2.41 -16.24 -1.36
CA MET A 50 -3.15 -15.78 -2.54
C MET A 50 -2.42 -16.08 -3.85
N TYR A 51 -1.09 -16.05 -3.86
CA TYR A 51 -0.31 -16.46 -5.03
C TYR A 51 -0.46 -17.96 -5.29
N ALA A 52 -0.38 -18.78 -4.24
CA ALA A 52 -0.60 -20.22 -4.33
C ALA A 52 -2.01 -20.55 -4.82
N PHE A 53 -3.04 -19.85 -4.32
CA PHE A 53 -4.42 -20.02 -4.75
C PHE A 53 -4.62 -19.64 -6.23
N LYS A 54 -4.03 -18.52 -6.68
CA LYS A 54 -4.24 -17.99 -8.04
C LYS A 54 -3.46 -18.76 -9.12
N TYR A 55 -2.25 -19.21 -8.80
CA TYR A 55 -1.33 -19.78 -9.78
C TYR A 55 -0.97 -21.24 -9.51
N CYS A 56 -1.56 -21.88 -8.50
CA CYS A 56 -1.24 -23.24 -8.05
C CYS A 56 0.27 -23.46 -7.80
N LYS A 57 0.98 -22.41 -7.38
CA LYS A 57 2.43 -22.42 -7.17
C LYS A 57 2.78 -21.82 -5.82
N GLN A 58 3.53 -22.58 -5.02
CA GLN A 58 4.03 -22.08 -3.74
C GLN A 58 5.25 -21.18 -3.96
N ILE A 59 5.31 -20.11 -3.18
CA ILE A 59 6.43 -19.18 -3.10
C ILE A 59 6.75 -18.91 -1.63
N LYS A 60 7.97 -18.42 -1.37
CA LYS A 60 8.34 -17.88 -0.06
C LYS A 60 8.94 -16.49 -0.23
N ILE A 61 8.43 -15.53 0.51
CA ILE A 61 8.84 -14.13 0.46
C ILE A 61 9.83 -13.86 1.59
N GLU A 62 11.11 -13.77 1.25
CA GLU A 62 12.15 -13.43 2.22
C GLU A 62 12.15 -11.93 2.53
N LYS A 63 12.06 -11.10 1.49
CA LYS A 63 12.08 -9.64 1.58
C LYS A 63 10.91 -9.04 0.81
N ILE A 64 10.35 -7.98 1.36
CA ILE A 64 9.24 -7.25 0.78
C ILE A 64 9.49 -5.75 0.93
N ALA A 65 9.09 -5.00 -0.08
CA ALA A 65 9.25 -3.56 -0.15
C ALA A 65 8.05 -2.99 -0.90
N TYR A 66 7.72 -1.74 -0.63
CA TYR A 66 6.69 -1.01 -1.35
C TYR A 66 7.28 0.24 -2.01
N TYR A 67 6.63 0.66 -3.09
CA TYR A 67 6.91 1.92 -3.74
C TYR A 67 5.93 2.95 -3.20
N GLU A 68 6.46 3.99 -2.57
CA GLU A 68 5.68 5.18 -2.25
C GLU A 68 5.90 6.20 -3.36
N SER A 69 4.82 6.67 -3.98
CA SER A 69 4.85 7.81 -4.89
C SER A 69 4.35 9.05 -4.17
N TYR A 70 5.12 10.13 -4.20
CA TYR A 70 4.68 11.41 -3.66
C TYR A 70 5.01 12.54 -4.63
N ILE A 71 4.21 13.61 -4.54
CA ILE A 71 4.42 14.85 -5.26
C ILE A 71 5.17 15.80 -4.31
N THR A 72 6.33 16.31 -4.73
CA THR A 72 7.05 17.32 -3.95
C THR A 72 6.74 18.69 -4.51
N LEU A 73 6.16 19.59 -3.69
CA LEU A 73 5.82 20.96 -4.10
C LEU A 73 6.99 21.95 -3.94
N GLU A 74 8.15 21.49 -3.47
CA GLU A 74 9.36 22.32 -3.39
C GLU A 74 9.97 22.51 -4.78
N GLY A 75 9.62 23.63 -5.43
CA GLY A 75 10.29 24.13 -6.64
C GLY A 75 9.41 24.30 -7.87
N ASP A 76 8.19 23.76 -7.89
CA ASP A 76 7.30 23.85 -9.05
C ASP A 76 6.29 25.00 -8.92
N SER A 77 6.54 26.10 -9.65
CA SER A 77 5.63 27.26 -9.73
C SER A 77 4.43 27.06 -10.68
N VAL A 78 4.24 25.84 -11.19
CA VAL A 78 3.34 25.53 -12.32
C VAL A 78 2.52 24.27 -12.04
N GLY A 79 1.40 24.43 -11.32
CA GLY A 79 0.28 23.48 -11.28
C GLY A 79 0.56 22.10 -10.65
N TYR A 80 -0.49 21.50 -10.08
CA TYR A 80 -0.42 20.14 -9.53
C TYR A 80 -0.22 19.05 -10.60
N ASP A 81 -0.58 19.34 -11.85
CA ASP A 81 -0.62 18.35 -12.95
C ASP A 81 0.76 17.99 -13.53
N ASP A 82 1.75 18.89 -13.44
CA ASP A 82 3.09 18.70 -14.03
C ASP A 82 4.18 18.35 -12.99
N ALA A 83 3.84 18.29 -11.71
CA ALA A 83 4.81 18.04 -10.65
C ALA A 83 5.42 16.63 -10.77
N THR A 84 6.75 16.56 -10.79
CA THR A 84 7.47 15.29 -11.03
C THR A 84 7.19 14.30 -9.90
N LYS A 85 6.50 13.19 -10.22
CA LYS A 85 6.27 12.09 -9.28
C LYS A 85 7.60 11.47 -8.87
N LYS A 86 7.92 11.55 -7.58
CA LYS A 86 9.09 10.87 -7.02
C LYS A 86 8.66 9.52 -6.47
N TYR A 87 9.48 8.50 -6.74
CA TYR A 87 9.27 7.14 -6.26
C TYR A 87 10.38 6.79 -5.28
N ILE A 88 10.01 6.41 -4.05
CA ILE A 88 10.96 5.85 -3.09
C ILE A 88 10.65 4.38 -2.90
N TRP A 89 11.69 3.55 -3.05
CA TRP A 89 11.66 2.15 -2.67
C TRP A 89 11.91 2.03 -1.17
N LYS A 90 10.90 1.57 -0.42
CA LYS A 90 11.00 1.37 1.03
C LYS A 90 10.91 -0.11 1.36
N GLU A 91 11.98 -0.65 1.95
CA GLU A 91 11.96 -2.01 2.50
C GLU A 91 11.05 -2.08 3.72
N LEU A 92 10.15 -3.08 3.76
CA LEU A 92 9.35 -3.40 4.92
C LEU A 92 10.20 -4.26 5.85
N GLY A 93 10.99 -3.59 6.70
CA GLY A 93 11.90 -4.22 7.66
C GLY A 93 11.34 -4.37 9.07
N THR A 94 10.30 -3.61 9.43
CA THR A 94 9.59 -3.68 10.72
C THR A 94 8.06 -3.72 10.52
N ASP A 95 7.35 -4.20 11.55
CA ASP A 95 5.87 -4.23 11.54
C ASP A 95 5.27 -2.81 11.45
N ASP A 96 5.88 -1.82 12.11
CA ASP A 96 5.50 -0.39 11.99
C ASP A 96 5.52 0.11 10.53
N ASN A 97 6.41 -0.43 9.69
CA ASN A 97 6.46 -0.07 8.27
C ASN A 97 5.25 -0.59 7.51
N VAL A 98 4.63 -1.70 7.95
CA VAL A 98 3.43 -2.26 7.34
C VAL A 98 2.22 -1.38 7.65
N GLU A 99 2.06 -0.95 8.90
CA GLU A 99 1.01 0.01 9.27
C GLU A 99 1.17 1.33 8.50
N SER A 100 2.40 1.84 8.43
CA SER A 100 2.72 3.06 7.67
C SER A 100 2.40 2.92 6.17
N MET A 101 2.61 1.74 5.59
CA MET A 101 2.24 1.46 4.18
C MET A 101 0.73 1.56 3.96
N PHE A 102 -0.11 1.08 4.89
CA PHE A 102 -1.56 1.24 4.75
C PHE A 102 -1.99 2.70 4.96
N HIS A 103 -1.32 3.43 5.87
CA HIS A 103 -1.59 4.85 6.09
C HIS A 103 -1.26 5.71 4.86
N SER A 104 -0.19 5.41 4.13
CA SER A 104 0.22 6.20 2.96
C SER A 104 -0.75 6.08 1.78
N VAL A 105 -1.51 4.99 1.68
CA VAL A 105 -2.57 4.84 0.64
C VAL A 105 -3.72 5.82 0.86
N GLU A 106 -4.01 6.21 2.10
CA GLU A 106 -5.03 7.24 2.41
C GLU A 106 -4.49 8.66 2.31
N GLY A 107 -3.17 8.81 2.30
CA GLY A 107 -2.48 10.09 2.21
C GLY A 107 -2.43 10.69 0.81
N ASP A 108 -2.88 9.99 -0.23
CA ASP A 108 -3.10 10.59 -1.54
C ASP A 108 -4.28 11.56 -1.39
N PRO A 109 -4.06 12.89 -1.37
CA PRO A 109 -5.17 13.82 -1.28
C PRO A 109 -6.02 13.54 -2.51
N ALA A 110 -7.25 13.04 -2.31
CA ALA A 110 -8.26 13.10 -3.36
C ALA A 110 -8.14 14.50 -3.98
N PRO A 111 -8.00 14.63 -5.31
CA PRO A 111 -7.89 15.95 -5.93
C PRO A 111 -9.02 16.77 -5.32
N LEU A 112 -8.66 17.88 -4.66
CA LEU A 112 -9.63 18.75 -4.01
C LEU A 112 -10.70 19.00 -5.04
N LEU A 113 -11.85 18.33 -4.90
CA LEU A 113 -13.02 18.66 -5.68
C LEU A 113 -13.27 20.10 -5.29
N GLU A 114 -12.94 21.02 -6.20
CA GLU A 114 -13.26 22.42 -6.05
C GLU A 114 -14.74 22.46 -5.66
N GLN A 115 -14.99 22.80 -4.40
CA GLN A 115 -16.33 23.04 -3.93
C GLN A 115 -16.75 24.36 -4.57
N ASN A 116 -17.45 24.25 -5.70
CA ASN A 116 -18.23 25.34 -6.29
C ASN A 116 -19.24 25.88 -5.27
#